data_AF-A0A0R2XJ34-F1
#
_entry.id   AF-A0A0R2XJ34-F1
#
_cell.length_a   1.000
_cell.length_b   1.000
_cell.length_c   1.000
_cell.angle_alpha   90.00
_cell.angle_beta   90.00
_cell.angle_gamma   90.00
#
_symmetry.space_group_name_H-M   'P 1'
#
loop_
_entity.id
_entity.type
_entity.pdbx_description
1 polymer ?
#
loop_
_entity_poly.entity_id
_entity_poly.type
_entity_poly.pdbx_seq_one_letter_code
_entity_poly.pdbx_strand_id
1 'polypeptide(L)'
;MVSGIVDRRNSQELVMKELSENVLTQELSQRGYASAGQKADFYVVSKWRKEINLSAADAVRFSLIVEFYDAANKSLFWRAELPYIFNALQWSDARVSQTLRLAVQNFPDYMAKVSELPTVD
;
A
#
# COMPACT_ATOMS: atom_id res chain seq x y z
N MET A 1 32.95 -6.80 -12.37
CA MET A 1 31.79 -7.60 -11.93
C MET A 1 31.00 -6.79 -10.91
N VAL A 2 29.86 -6.22 -11.30
CA VAL A 2 28.95 -5.50 -10.37
C VAL A 2 27.53 -5.96 -10.70
N SER A 3 27.23 -7.24 -10.42
CA SER A 3 25.94 -7.86 -10.80
C SER A 3 25.02 -8.13 -9.61
N GLY A 4 25.53 -8.13 -8.36
CA GLY A 4 24.73 -8.54 -7.19
C GLY A 4 23.84 -7.46 -6.58
N ILE A 5 24.17 -6.17 -6.73
CA ILE A 5 23.43 -5.06 -6.09
C ILE A 5 22.19 -4.64 -6.90
N VAL A 6 22.24 -4.77 -8.23
CA VAL A 6 21.10 -4.48 -9.12
C VAL A 6 20.04 -5.57 -9.05
N ASP A 7 20.46 -6.84 -9.01
CA ASP A 7 19.56 -7.98 -9.00
C ASP A 7 18.73 -8.04 -7.71
N ARG A 8 19.38 -7.91 -6.54
CA ARG A 8 18.72 -7.91 -5.23
C ARG A 8 17.70 -6.78 -5.04
N ARG A 9 17.93 -5.60 -5.64
CA ARG A 9 16.96 -4.48 -5.56
C ARG A 9 15.72 -4.80 -6.38
N ASN A 10 15.89 -5.29 -7.61
CA ASN A 10 14.78 -5.75 -8.44
C ASN A 10 13.99 -6.87 -7.75
N SER A 11 14.66 -7.82 -7.08
CA SER A 11 13.98 -8.88 -6.34
C SER A 11 13.17 -8.34 -5.16
N GLN A 12 13.70 -7.38 -4.40
CA GLN A 12 12.99 -6.78 -3.25
C GLN A 12 11.77 -5.97 -3.71
N GLU A 13 11.91 -5.18 -4.77
CA GLU A 13 10.81 -4.40 -5.34
C GLU A 13 9.71 -5.30 -5.90
N LEU A 14 10.10 -6.39 -6.58
CA LEU A 14 9.16 -7.38 -7.09
C LEU A 14 8.39 -8.06 -5.95
N VAL A 15 9.09 -8.54 -4.92
CA VAL A 15 8.47 -9.16 -3.75
C VAL A 15 7.54 -8.19 -3.03
N MET A 16 7.95 -6.93 -2.85
CA MET A 16 7.09 -5.92 -2.22
C MET A 16 5.84 -5.64 -3.03
N LYS A 17 5.93 -5.64 -4.37
CA LYS A 17 4.78 -5.51 -5.26
C LYS A 17 3.84 -6.71 -5.12
N GLU A 18 4.36 -7.93 -5.21
CA GLU A 18 3.55 -9.17 -5.09
C GLU A 18 2.88 -9.28 -3.72
N LEU A 19 3.59 -8.97 -2.64
CA LEU A 19 3.03 -8.96 -1.29
C LEU A 19 1.96 -7.87 -1.12
N SER A 20 2.18 -6.69 -1.71
CA SER A 20 1.18 -5.61 -1.67
C SER A 20 -0.11 -6.04 -2.36
N GLU A 21 -0.01 -6.62 -3.56
CA GLU A 21 -1.18 -7.11 -4.29
C GLU A 21 -1.92 -8.21 -3.53
N ASN A 22 -1.19 -9.24 -3.06
CA ASN A 22 -1.79 -10.38 -2.36
C ASN A 22 -2.44 -9.97 -1.03
N VAL A 23 -1.73 -9.21 -0.19
CA VAL A 23 -2.24 -8.84 1.13
C VAL A 23 -3.42 -7.88 1.01
N LEU A 24 -3.32 -6.84 0.17
CA LEU A 24 -4.43 -5.90 0.00
C LEU A 24 -5.67 -6.59 -0.57
N THR A 25 -5.50 -7.46 -1.56
CA THR A 25 -6.61 -8.24 -2.13
C THR A 25 -7.24 -9.15 -1.08
N GLN A 26 -6.43 -9.83 -0.26
CA GLN A 26 -6.93 -10.71 0.80
C GLN A 26 -7.72 -9.93 1.86
N GLU A 27 -7.17 -8.83 2.37
CA GLU A 27 -7.82 -8.01 3.39
C GLU A 27 -9.15 -7.41 2.88
N LEU A 28 -9.19 -6.98 1.62
CA LEU A 28 -10.42 -6.47 0.99
C LEU A 28 -11.44 -7.58 0.72
N SER A 29 -10.98 -8.76 0.31
CA SER A 29 -11.86 -9.92 0.11
C SER A 29 -12.53 -10.35 1.42
N GLN A 30 -11.80 -10.32 2.54
CA GLN A 30 -12.36 -10.60 3.87
C GLN A 30 -13.43 -9.59 4.29
N ARG A 31 -13.38 -8.37 3.76
CA ARG A 31 -14.36 -7.29 4.00
C ARG A 31 -15.52 -7.30 2.99
N GLY A 32 -15.59 -8.31 2.12
CA GLY A 32 -16.68 -8.47 1.14
C GLY A 32 -16.45 -7.77 -0.20
N TYR A 33 -15.28 -7.20 -0.45
CA TYR A 33 -14.93 -6.63 -1.75
C TYR A 33 -14.41 -7.70 -2.70
N ALA A 34 -14.87 -7.69 -3.96
CA ALA A 34 -14.37 -8.58 -5.00
C ALA A 34 -13.39 -7.86 -5.93
N SER A 35 -12.39 -8.59 -6.44
CA SER A 35 -11.54 -8.09 -7.52
C SER A 35 -12.37 -7.93 -8.80
N ALA A 36 -12.64 -6.68 -9.19
CA ALA A 36 -13.60 -6.36 -10.25
C ALA A 36 -12.95 -5.86 -11.56
N GLY A 37 -11.62 -5.89 -11.66
CA GLY A 37 -10.88 -5.47 -12.87
C GLY A 37 -11.30 -4.08 -13.37
N GLN A 38 -11.70 -3.97 -14.64
CA GLN A 38 -12.09 -2.70 -15.26
C GLN A 38 -13.47 -2.16 -14.82
N LYS A 39 -14.26 -2.94 -14.07
CA LYS A 39 -15.57 -2.53 -13.54
C LYS A 39 -15.54 -2.26 -12.03
N ALA A 40 -14.35 -2.04 -11.47
CA ALA A 40 -14.22 -1.76 -10.04
C ALA A 40 -14.81 -0.40 -9.67
N ASP A 41 -15.51 -0.33 -8.54
CA ASP A 41 -15.98 0.95 -7.97
C ASP A 41 -14.81 1.82 -7.47
N PHE A 42 -13.72 1.20 -7.02
CA PHE A 42 -12.51 1.88 -6.58
C PHE A 42 -11.25 1.07 -6.92
N TYR A 43 -10.10 1.72 -6.90
CA TYR A 43 -8.79 1.07 -7.02
C TYR A 43 -7.87 1.49 -5.87
N VAL A 44 -6.93 0.61 -5.54
CA VAL A 44 -5.98 0.79 -4.44
C VAL A 44 -4.58 0.95 -4.99
N VAL A 45 -3.83 1.89 -4.44
CA VAL A 45 -2.44 2.17 -4.81
C VAL A 45 -1.57 2.08 -3.55
N SER A 46 -0.62 1.17 -3.56
CA SER A 46 0.44 1.09 -2.54
C SER A 46 1.72 1.75 -3.06
N LYS A 47 2.21 2.76 -2.34
CA LYS A 47 3.47 3.45 -2.63
C LYS A 47 4.48 3.15 -1.52
N TRP A 48 5.58 2.52 -1.90
CA TRP A 48 6.72 2.27 -1.01
C TRP A 48 7.80 3.31 -1.25
N ARG A 49 8.17 4.05 -0.21
CA ARG A 49 9.25 5.02 -0.25
C ARG A 49 10.45 4.47 0.52
N LYS A 50 11.59 4.41 -0.16
CA LYS A 50 12.88 4.06 0.43
C LYS A 50 13.68 5.33 0.65
N GLU A 51 13.95 5.67 1.90
CA GLU A 51 14.74 6.83 2.29
C GLU A 51 16.13 6.35 2.70
N ILE A 52 17.17 6.91 2.06
CA ILE A 52 18.58 6.57 2.32
C ILE A 52 19.22 7.79 2.97
N ASN A 53 19.59 7.68 4.25
CA ASN A 53 20.35 8.72 4.92
C ASN A 53 21.84 8.35 4.94
N LEU A 54 22.65 9.13 4.21
CA LEU A 54 24.09 8.88 4.04
C LEU A 54 24.94 9.40 5.21
N SER A 55 24.40 10.26 6.08
CA SER A 55 25.16 10.97 7.12
C SER A 55 25.13 10.29 8.49
N ALA A 56 24.14 9.44 8.74
CA ALA A 56 24.00 8.69 9.98
C ALA A 56 24.04 7.20 9.63
N ALA A 57 25.24 6.62 9.55
CA ALA A 57 25.53 5.19 9.44
C ALA A 57 24.39 4.34 8.83
N ASP A 58 24.35 4.23 7.49
CA ASP A 58 23.57 3.21 6.77
C ASP A 58 22.10 3.01 7.20
N ALA A 59 21.41 4.07 7.65
CA ALA A 59 20.01 3.98 8.00
C ALA A 59 19.13 4.10 6.75
N VAL A 60 18.93 2.98 6.04
CA VAL A 60 17.89 2.87 5.01
C VAL A 60 16.55 2.59 5.68
N ARG A 61 15.54 3.43 5.44
CA ARG A 61 14.21 3.30 6.03
C ARG A 61 13.14 3.17 4.96
N PHE A 62 12.11 2.40 5.27
CA PHE A 62 10.93 2.26 4.42
C PHE A 62 9.74 3.00 5.02
N SER A 63 9.00 3.68 4.16
CA SER A 63 7.71 4.30 4.46
C SER A 63 6.68 3.73 3.49
N LEU A 64 5.47 3.46 3.97
CA LEU A 64 4.36 2.95 3.15
C LEU A 64 3.24 3.98 3.12
N ILE A 65 2.70 4.24 1.93
CA ILE A 65 1.47 4.97 1.73
C ILE A 65 0.50 4.05 0.99
N VAL A 66 -0.72 3.88 1.51
CA VAL A 66 -1.80 3.17 0.83
C VAL A 66 -2.91 4.17 0.57
N GLU A 67 -3.32 4.29 -0.69
CA GLU A 67 -4.32 5.24 -1.15
C GLU A 67 -5.44 4.49 -1.87
N PHE A 68 -6.68 4.89 -1.60
CA PHE A 68 -7.87 4.36 -2.24
C PHE A 68 -8.55 5.45 -3.04
N TYR A 69 -8.80 5.16 -4.30
CA TYR A 69 -9.33 6.10 -5.27
C TYR A 69 -10.63 5.59 -5.86
N ASP A 70 -11.61 6.49 -5.98
CA ASP A 70 -12.84 6.22 -6.71
C ASP A 70 -12.51 6.02 -8.20
N ALA A 71 -12.97 4.93 -8.80
CA ALA A 71 -12.61 4.60 -10.17
C ALA A 71 -13.30 5.50 -11.20
N ALA A 72 -14.50 6.01 -10.89
CA ALA A 72 -15.26 6.87 -11.77
C ALA A 72 -14.63 8.27 -11.90
N ASN A 73 -14.23 8.87 -10.78
CA ASN A 73 -13.77 10.25 -10.72
C ASN A 73 -12.26 10.38 -10.43
N LYS A 74 -11.55 9.27 -10.22
CA LYS A 74 -10.12 9.22 -9.86
C LYS A 74 -9.79 10.05 -8.61
N SER A 75 -10.78 10.23 -7.73
CA SER A 75 -10.64 11.04 -6.52
C SER A 75 -10.18 10.18 -5.35
N LEU A 76 -9.16 10.67 -4.63
CA LEU A 76 -8.68 10.05 -3.40
C LEU A 76 -9.74 10.22 -2.31
N PHE A 77 -10.27 9.11 -1.79
CA PHE A 77 -11.25 9.18 -0.69
C PHE A 77 -10.71 8.62 0.64
N TRP A 78 -9.62 7.85 0.59
CA TRP A 78 -8.99 7.35 1.81
C TRP A 78 -7.48 7.16 1.59
N ARG A 79 -6.71 7.46 2.63
CA ARG A 79 -5.26 7.30 2.65
C ARG A 79 -4.78 6.89 4.03
N ALA A 80 -3.91 5.90 4.08
CA ALA A 80 -3.09 5.59 5.24
C ALA A 80 -1.62 5.83 4.90
N GLU A 81 -0.89 6.41 5.84
CA GLU A 81 0.55 6.61 5.75
C GLU A 81 1.23 6.05 7.00
N LEU A 82 2.23 5.19 6.77
CA LEU A 82 3.08 4.62 7.80
C LEU A 82 4.52 5.07 7.53
N PRO A 83 4.94 6.22 8.11
CA PRO A 83 6.27 6.75 7.92
C PRO A 83 7.31 5.95 8.71
N TYR A 84 8.48 5.72 8.13
CA TYR A 84 9.63 5.10 8.79
C TYR A 84 9.34 3.75 9.48
N ILE A 85 8.48 2.94 8.86
CA ILE A 85 7.89 1.75 9.48
C ILE A 85 8.90 0.66 9.83
N PHE A 86 10.00 0.54 9.07
CA PHE A 86 11.14 -0.33 9.41
C PHE A 86 12.42 0.06 8.68
N ASN A 87 13.57 -0.37 9.21
CA ASN A 87 14.86 -0.25 8.55
C ASN A 87 15.06 -1.37 7.52
N ALA A 88 15.80 -1.14 6.43
CA ALA A 88 16.12 -2.18 5.45
C ALA A 88 16.85 -3.40 6.01
N LEU A 89 17.60 -3.26 7.11
CA LEU A 89 18.19 -4.40 7.83
C LEU A 89 17.14 -5.31 8.46
N GLN A 90 15.95 -4.79 8.74
CA GLN A 90 14.81 -5.52 9.29
C GLN A 90 13.86 -6.03 8.19
N TRP A 91 14.16 -5.78 6.91
CA TRP A 91 13.30 -6.18 5.81
C TRP A 91 13.06 -7.70 5.83
N SER A 92 11.78 -8.07 5.74
CA SER A 92 11.33 -9.46 5.60
C SER A 92 9.90 -9.48 5.06
N ASP A 93 9.55 -10.53 4.32
CA ASP A 93 8.23 -10.71 3.72
C ASP A 93 7.11 -10.64 4.77
N ALA A 94 7.35 -11.23 5.96
CA ALA A 94 6.44 -11.19 7.09
C ALA A 94 6.19 -9.76 7.59
N ARG A 95 7.23 -8.92 7.69
CA ARG A 95 7.07 -7.52 8.10
C ARG A 95 6.42 -6.65 7.05
N VAL A 96 6.73 -6.87 5.77
CA VAL A 96 6.07 -6.19 4.65
C VAL A 96 4.58 -6.50 4.69
N SER A 97 4.23 -7.79 4.81
CA SER A 97 2.84 -8.25 4.90
C SER A 97 2.11 -7.67 6.12
N GLN A 98 2.73 -7.74 7.30
CA GLN A 98 2.14 -7.18 8.53
C GLN A 98 1.92 -5.66 8.41
N THR A 99 2.87 -4.95 7.80
CA THR A 99 2.77 -3.50 7.57
C THR A 99 1.61 -3.16 6.66
N LEU A 100 1.42 -3.92 5.57
CA LEU A 100 0.29 -3.74 4.66
C LEU A 100 -1.04 -3.95 5.36
N ARG A 101 -1.17 -5.01 6.18
CA ARG A 101 -2.37 -5.25 7.00
C ARG A 101 -2.63 -4.11 7.97
N LEU A 102 -1.60 -3.63 8.67
CA LEU A 102 -1.71 -2.49 9.59
C LEU A 102 -2.17 -1.22 8.86
N ALA A 103 -1.67 -0.97 7.65
CA ALA A 103 -2.06 0.19 6.87
C ALA A 103 -3.56 0.19 6.57
N VAL A 104 -4.11 -0.95 6.13
CA VAL A 104 -5.54 -1.07 5.79
C VAL A 104 -6.43 -1.47 6.97
N GLN A 105 -5.87 -1.74 8.15
CA GLN A 105 -6.65 -2.17 9.31
C GLN A 105 -7.79 -1.20 9.64
N ASN A 106 -7.50 0.11 9.58
CA ASN A 106 -8.46 1.19 9.85
C ASN A 106 -9.29 1.61 8.63
N PHE A 107 -9.21 0.87 7.52
CA PHE A 107 -10.13 1.07 6.40
C PHE A 107 -11.56 0.71 6.86
N PRO A 108 -12.60 1.46 6.47
CA PRO A 108 -13.97 1.14 6.88
C PRO A 108 -14.47 -0.18 6.26
N ASP A 109 -15.24 -0.96 7.03
CA ASP A 109 -15.88 -2.22 6.58
C ASP A 109 -17.00 -2.01 5.55
N TYR A 110 -17.56 -0.80 5.48
CA TYR A 110 -18.64 -0.48 4.55
C TYR A 110 -18.44 0.91 3.96
N MET A 111 -17.97 0.96 2.71
CA MET A 111 -18.19 2.11 1.84
C MET A 111 -19.61 2.02 1.30
N ALA A 112 -20.60 2.43 2.10
CA ALA A 112 -21.85 2.90 1.52
C ALA A 112 -21.46 3.96 0.51
N LYS A 113 -21.86 3.84 -0.76
CA LYS A 113 -21.89 5.01 -1.65
C LYS A 113 -22.66 6.06 -0.88
N VAL A 114 -21.98 7.08 -0.35
CA VAL A 114 -22.64 8.27 0.18
C VAL A 114 -23.19 8.97 -1.06
N SER A 115 -24.34 8.48 -1.52
CA SER A 115 -25.06 8.96 -2.68
C SER A 115 -25.94 10.17 -2.34
N GLU A 116 -25.79 10.76 -1.17
CA GLU A 116 -26.59 11.91 -0.76
C GLU A 116 -25.67 13.06 -0.36
N LEU A 117 -25.36 13.90 -1.33
CA LEU A 117 -25.08 15.31 -1.06
C LEU A 117 -26.40 15.92 -0.59
N PRO A 118 -26.50 16.53 0.61
CA PRO A 118 -27.65 17.35 0.91
C PRO A 118 -27.64 18.53 -0.06
N THR A 119 -28.69 18.61 -0.88
CA THR A 119 -28.94 19.83 -1.66
C THR A 119 -29.28 20.91 -0.65
N VAL A 120 -28.41 21.91 -0.54
CA VAL A 120 -28.74 23.17 0.13
C VAL A 120 -29.73 23.88 -0.79
N ASP A 121 -30.96 24.07 -0.27
CA ASP A 121 -31.92 25.05 -0.77
C ASP A 121 -31.40 26.48 -0.51
#